data_AF-A0A077XZA5-F1
#
_entry.id   AF-A0A077XZA5-F1
#
_cell.length_a   1.000
_cell.length_b   1.000
_cell.length_c   1.000
_cell.angle_alpha   90.00
_cell.angle_beta   90.00
_cell.angle_gamma   90.00
#
_symmetry.space_group_name_H-M   'P 1'
#
loop_
_entity.id
_entity.type
_entity.pdbx_description
1 polymer ?
#
loop_
_entity_poly.entity_id
_entity_poly.type
_entity_poly.pdbx_seq_one_letter_code
_entity_poly.pdbx_strand_id
1 'polypeptide(L)'
;MRVIFICLYLVLIFSLKVHGQTFNDKYDLNFKQFDNCAWDWIKVQNRCNLNLLEDSNNSRFLSISVLGKINQFNDTIAMKFLLTKHIVLPATLQKEKNLSVSVHYKGDSKKSIKLSLIGIGDNENINFHYSNQSRVSGDWKKLTVYGSLKESKAINIYIEYSGNRDTNQFVDLKNVQVKVGKQLLNDMKTVAEDNIIIQPALNENNIIPLKIENDRIFWKQIPQLQDAKIIGLGEITHGSETLRNLRLFFLKSLILDHNCKLILTEGDFQVFMLFDLYIQSLIPISSRDRIKEILDLGFGNNTFITFLDWLRTYNDKNIKKVHLVGIDNIANFNNISIPLMDFHYNLLGEDKAKNYIKLLYSNQLDSVKILANNDESLKIAMGEKYFKYYNYVLSEPRFKNWQDLSLSRDSNMFRRTLYLDSLFTTEDEKIAILAHSGHLQKIPLVNEVSEKVLGNFLNKTFKQKYYAINFTAGSGTFIQDSCDYFKNFCIDFIRNIPEDSFEYQAASLHKKLFLYPMDKLCNNSIKTSLHIYRNSLGKDLFKFTNLPKRYDSIIFVDSSIAIPLGFYQQLDADSHYFKKRTMYYNLIKK
;
A
#
# COMPACT_ATOMS: atom_id res chain seq x y z
N MET A 1 -27.65 47.28 9.76
CA MET A 1 -27.43 45.82 9.97
C MET A 1 -27.96 44.92 8.84
N ARG A 2 -29.03 45.27 8.09
CA ARG A 2 -29.52 44.43 6.97
C ARG A 2 -28.75 44.54 5.64
N VAL A 3 -27.99 45.62 5.41
CA VAL A 3 -27.20 45.80 4.15
C VAL A 3 -25.86 45.06 4.19
N ILE A 4 -25.29 44.84 5.38
CA ILE A 4 -24.00 44.13 5.55
C ILE A 4 -24.16 42.60 5.36
N PHE A 5 -25.34 42.05 5.67
CA PHE A 5 -25.63 40.62 5.46
C PHE A 5 -25.81 40.24 3.98
N ILE A 6 -26.31 41.16 3.14
CA ILE A 6 -26.49 40.91 1.70
C ILE A 6 -25.15 40.97 0.97
N CYS A 7 -24.22 41.85 1.39
CA CYS A 7 -22.86 41.88 0.84
C CYS A 7 -22.02 40.65 1.23
N LEU A 8 -22.19 40.11 2.44
CA LEU A 8 -21.52 38.85 2.85
C LEU A 8 -22.06 37.62 2.10
N TYR A 9 -23.36 37.59 1.78
CA TYR A 9 -23.96 36.53 0.98
C TYR A 9 -23.53 36.62 -0.51
N LEU A 10 -23.38 37.82 -1.06
CA LEU A 10 -22.87 38.02 -2.42
C LEU A 10 -21.35 37.75 -2.53
N VAL A 11 -20.56 38.01 -1.49
CA VAL A 11 -19.12 37.64 -1.46
C VAL A 11 -18.93 36.12 -1.29
N LEU A 12 -19.84 35.41 -0.62
CA LEU A 12 -19.86 33.94 -0.55
C LEU A 12 -20.36 33.28 -1.86
N ILE A 13 -21.23 33.94 -2.63
CA ILE A 13 -21.65 33.46 -3.96
C ILE A 13 -20.58 33.78 -5.03
N PHE A 14 -19.80 34.85 -4.87
CA PHE A 14 -18.70 35.18 -5.78
C PHE A 14 -17.36 34.49 -5.47
N SER A 15 -17.20 33.83 -4.31
CA SER A 15 -16.05 32.97 -4.01
C SER A 15 -16.23 31.50 -4.39
N LEU A 16 -17.41 31.11 -4.90
CA LEU A 16 -17.67 29.79 -5.49
C LEU A 16 -17.55 29.79 -7.03
N LYS A 17 -16.81 30.72 -7.63
CA LYS A 17 -16.10 30.40 -8.88
C LYS A 17 -14.88 29.56 -8.51
N VAL A 18 -15.11 28.28 -8.18
CA VAL A 18 -14.08 27.26 -8.31
C VAL A 18 -13.63 27.34 -9.77
N HIS A 19 -12.51 28.02 -10.03
CA HIS A 19 -11.86 27.93 -11.33
C HIS A 19 -11.51 26.45 -11.47
N GLY A 20 -12.29 25.73 -12.29
CA GLY A 20 -12.09 24.31 -12.50
C GLY A 20 -10.64 24.07 -12.93
N GLN A 21 -9.95 23.21 -12.19
CA GLN A 21 -8.59 22.81 -12.49
C GLN A 21 -8.55 22.20 -13.90
N THR A 22 -7.59 22.60 -14.74
CA THR A 22 -7.45 21.97 -16.06
C THR A 22 -6.88 20.56 -15.93
N PHE A 23 -6.98 19.72 -16.96
CA PHE A 23 -6.28 18.43 -16.98
C PHE A 23 -4.77 18.62 -16.85
N ASN A 24 -4.22 19.68 -17.44
CA ASN A 24 -2.82 20.02 -17.26
C ASN A 24 -2.48 20.24 -15.78
N ASP A 25 -3.31 20.99 -15.05
CA ASP A 25 -3.07 21.29 -13.65
C ASP A 25 -3.32 20.06 -12.76
N LYS A 26 -4.31 19.22 -13.07
CA LYS A 26 -4.61 18.00 -12.30
C LYS A 26 -3.53 16.94 -12.44
N TYR A 27 -3.02 16.74 -13.66
CA TYR A 27 -2.07 15.66 -13.97
C TYR A 27 -0.62 16.15 -14.12
N ASP A 28 -0.36 17.44 -13.92
CA ASP A 28 0.94 18.10 -14.11
C ASP A 28 1.61 17.75 -15.44
N LEU A 29 0.88 17.88 -16.55
CA LEU A 29 1.34 17.52 -17.90
C LEU A 29 2.51 18.40 -18.41
N ASN A 30 2.80 19.50 -17.71
CA ASN A 30 3.92 20.40 -18.00
C ASN A 30 5.05 20.32 -16.95
N PHE A 31 4.97 19.40 -15.99
CA PHE A 31 5.98 19.19 -14.94
C PHE A 31 6.26 20.43 -14.07
N LYS A 32 5.30 21.35 -13.98
CA LYS A 32 5.47 22.63 -13.24
C LYS A 32 5.31 22.45 -11.74
N GLN A 33 4.66 21.36 -11.31
CA GLN A 33 4.45 21.02 -9.90
C GLN A 33 5.50 20.03 -9.40
N PHE A 34 6.63 19.89 -10.12
CA PHE A 34 7.74 19.08 -9.63
C PHE A 34 8.22 19.59 -8.28
N ASP A 35 8.15 18.70 -7.29
CA ASP A 35 8.84 18.83 -6.02
C ASP A 35 9.43 17.46 -5.64
N ASN A 36 10.43 17.45 -4.76
CA ASN A 36 11.14 16.23 -4.38
C ASN A 36 10.34 15.29 -3.46
N CYS A 37 9.12 15.66 -3.06
CA CYS A 37 8.35 14.98 -2.01
C CYS A 37 7.06 14.33 -2.54
N ALA A 38 6.26 15.09 -3.27
CA ALA A 38 4.88 14.82 -3.65
C ALA A 38 4.67 14.56 -5.14
N TRP A 39 5.72 14.64 -5.96
CA TRP A 39 5.56 14.56 -7.39
C TRP A 39 5.27 13.13 -7.89
N ASP A 40 4.01 12.91 -8.28
CA ASP A 40 3.44 11.61 -8.68
C ASP A 40 3.66 11.27 -10.17
N TRP A 41 4.87 11.52 -10.68
CA TRP A 41 5.29 11.04 -12.00
C TRP A 41 6.40 9.99 -11.93
N ILE A 42 7.28 10.03 -10.93
CA ILE A 42 8.45 9.14 -10.89
C ILE A 42 8.04 7.75 -10.39
N LYS A 43 8.28 6.72 -11.22
CA LYS A 43 8.15 5.30 -10.82
C LYS A 43 9.51 4.62 -10.62
N VAL A 44 10.50 4.96 -11.45
CA VAL A 44 11.89 4.47 -11.32
C VAL A 44 12.84 5.65 -11.47
N GLN A 45 13.83 5.74 -10.59
CA GLN A 45 14.91 6.73 -10.64
C GLN A 45 16.22 6.09 -10.16
N ASN A 46 17.15 5.85 -11.08
CA ASN A 46 18.47 5.29 -10.78
C ASN A 46 19.56 6.21 -11.31
N ARG A 47 20.45 6.68 -10.40
CA ARG A 47 21.54 7.63 -10.68
C ARG A 47 21.09 8.91 -11.40
N CYS A 48 19.86 9.38 -11.17
CA CYS A 48 19.37 10.64 -11.74
C CYS A 48 19.12 11.67 -10.64
N ASN A 49 19.41 12.94 -10.93
CA ASN A 49 18.88 14.10 -10.23
C ASN A 49 17.79 14.73 -11.09
N LEU A 50 16.73 15.24 -10.46
CA LEU A 50 15.64 15.92 -11.14
C LEU A 50 15.60 17.37 -10.66
N ASN A 51 15.52 18.30 -11.62
CA ASN A 51 15.44 19.73 -11.34
C ASN A 51 14.44 20.37 -12.30
N LEU A 52 13.71 21.37 -11.81
CA LEU A 52 12.93 22.25 -12.67
C LEU A 52 13.83 23.41 -13.12
N LEU A 53 14.06 23.52 -14.42
CA LEU A 53 14.88 24.57 -15.03
C LEU A 53 14.03 25.44 -15.96
N GLU A 54 14.59 26.57 -16.39
CA GLU A 54 13.93 27.54 -17.27
C GLU A 54 14.87 27.89 -18.42
N ASP A 55 14.35 27.93 -19.65
CA ASP A 55 15.13 28.34 -20.82
C ASP A 55 15.10 29.86 -21.03
N SER A 56 15.85 30.35 -22.02
CA SER A 56 15.97 31.78 -22.33
C SER A 56 14.64 32.46 -22.72
N ASN A 57 13.59 31.68 -23.02
CA ASN A 57 12.26 32.17 -23.35
C ASN A 57 11.30 32.06 -22.16
N ASN A 58 11.81 31.91 -20.94
CA ASN A 58 11.05 31.67 -19.72
C ASN A 58 10.16 30.41 -19.76
N SER A 59 10.52 29.43 -20.60
CA SER A 59 9.80 28.15 -20.67
C SER A 59 10.42 27.17 -19.70
N ARG A 60 9.66 26.80 -18.66
CA ARG A 60 10.06 25.80 -17.67
C ARG A 60 10.07 24.38 -18.25
N PHE A 61 11.02 23.57 -17.81
CA PHE A 61 11.15 22.17 -18.18
C PHE A 61 11.77 21.34 -17.07
N LEU A 62 11.44 20.06 -17.05
CA LEU A 62 12.05 19.10 -16.14
C LEU A 62 13.39 18.65 -16.73
N SER A 63 14.48 18.88 -16.01
CA SER A 63 15.80 18.37 -16.35
C SER A 63 16.13 17.15 -15.49
N ILE A 64 16.44 16.05 -16.16
CA ILE A 64 16.82 14.79 -15.52
C ILE A 64 18.28 14.52 -15.90
N SER A 65 19.19 14.62 -14.95
CA SER A 65 20.63 14.62 -15.23
C SER A 65 21.43 13.76 -14.28
N VAL A 66 22.65 13.40 -14.71
CA VAL A 66 23.68 12.80 -13.86
C VAL A 66 24.86 13.76 -13.80
N LEU A 67 25.24 14.17 -12.59
CA LEU A 67 26.47 14.92 -12.34
C LEU A 67 27.55 13.95 -11.83
N GLY A 68 28.70 13.91 -12.50
CA GLY A 68 29.74 12.90 -12.30
C GLY A 68 30.37 12.82 -10.90
N LYS A 69 30.79 11.58 -10.57
CA LYS A 69 31.46 11.04 -9.36
C LYS A 69 30.68 11.11 -8.03
N ILE A 70 29.65 10.28 -7.92
CA ILE A 70 29.20 9.76 -6.62
C ILE A 70 29.91 8.41 -6.41
N ASN A 71 30.92 8.39 -5.53
CA ASN A 71 31.66 7.28 -4.90
C ASN A 71 31.87 5.96 -5.68
N GLN A 72 33.12 5.45 -5.64
CA GLN A 72 33.69 4.25 -6.30
C GLN A 72 32.97 2.89 -6.09
N PHE A 73 31.77 2.86 -5.50
CA PHE A 73 31.06 1.63 -5.15
C PHE A 73 29.95 1.21 -6.14
N ASN A 74 29.68 1.97 -7.22
CA ASN A 74 28.51 1.72 -8.09
C ASN A 74 28.72 1.92 -9.61
N ASP A 75 29.91 1.57 -10.14
CA ASP A 75 30.27 1.70 -11.58
C ASP A 75 29.49 0.76 -12.53
N THR A 76 28.46 0.05 -12.05
CA THR A 76 27.69 -0.91 -12.85
C THR A 76 26.30 -0.41 -13.25
N ILE A 77 25.82 0.70 -12.68
CA ILE A 77 24.42 1.16 -12.83
C ILE A 77 24.35 2.35 -13.80
N ALA A 78 23.58 2.19 -14.88
CA ALA A 78 23.31 3.23 -15.87
C ALA A 78 22.23 4.21 -15.37
N MET A 79 22.24 5.44 -15.89
CA MET A 79 21.11 6.37 -15.73
C MET A 79 19.83 5.70 -16.23
N LYS A 80 18.81 5.59 -15.37
CA LYS A 80 17.52 5.03 -15.76
C LYS A 80 16.40 5.78 -15.06
N PHE A 81 15.40 6.18 -15.83
CA PHE A 81 14.15 6.67 -15.27
C PHE A 81 12.95 6.09 -15.99
N LEU A 82 11.85 5.99 -15.25
CA LEU A 82 10.52 5.75 -15.77
C LEU A 82 9.58 6.77 -15.12
N LEU A 83 9.05 7.67 -15.95
CA LEU A 83 7.96 8.55 -15.55
C LEU A 83 6.62 7.96 -16.01
N THR A 84 5.62 7.98 -15.14
CA THR A 84 4.29 7.45 -15.42
C THR A 84 3.21 8.41 -15.01
N LYS A 85 2.15 8.56 -15.82
CA LYS A 85 0.93 9.22 -15.37
C LYS A 85 -0.32 8.51 -15.85
N HIS A 86 -1.25 8.31 -14.92
CA HIS A 86 -2.56 7.73 -15.19
C HIS A 86 -3.59 8.85 -15.34
N ILE A 87 -4.40 8.81 -16.41
CA ILE A 87 -5.40 9.82 -16.71
C ILE A 87 -6.74 9.14 -16.97
N VAL A 88 -7.75 9.49 -16.18
CA VAL A 88 -9.15 9.07 -16.41
C VAL A 88 -9.75 9.99 -17.47
N LEU A 89 -10.33 9.42 -18.53
CA LEU A 89 -10.88 10.17 -19.65
C LEU A 89 -12.32 10.62 -19.37
N PRO A 90 -12.69 11.86 -19.74
CA PRO A 90 -14.08 12.33 -19.71
C PRO A 90 -15.01 11.40 -20.48
N ALA A 91 -16.23 11.19 -19.98
CA ALA A 91 -17.20 10.28 -20.59
C ALA A 91 -17.55 10.70 -22.04
N THR A 92 -17.61 12.01 -22.30
CA THR A 92 -17.85 12.61 -23.62
C THR A 92 -16.82 12.21 -24.67
N LEU A 93 -15.58 11.95 -24.26
CA LEU A 93 -14.47 11.65 -25.15
C LEU A 93 -14.26 10.14 -25.39
N GLN A 94 -14.90 9.28 -24.61
CA GLN A 94 -14.67 7.84 -24.69
C GLN A 94 -15.21 7.19 -25.96
N LYS A 95 -16.08 7.88 -26.71
CA LYS A 95 -16.59 7.45 -28.02
C LYS A 95 -15.66 7.83 -29.18
N GLU A 96 -14.71 8.73 -28.94
CA GLU A 96 -13.74 9.14 -29.95
C GLU A 96 -12.81 7.98 -30.28
N LYS A 97 -12.40 7.90 -31.54
CA LYS A 97 -11.49 6.84 -31.98
C LYS A 97 -10.04 7.26 -31.91
N ASN A 98 -9.71 8.51 -32.20
CA ASN A 98 -8.34 8.95 -32.40
C ASN A 98 -7.71 9.42 -31.09
N LEU A 99 -6.51 8.93 -30.79
CA LEU A 99 -5.68 9.35 -29.66
C LEU A 99 -4.29 9.73 -30.15
N SER A 100 -3.76 10.84 -29.66
CA SER A 100 -2.33 11.11 -29.75
C SER A 100 -1.79 11.67 -28.45
N VAL A 101 -0.64 11.17 -28.01
CA VAL A 101 0.11 11.75 -26.89
C VAL A 101 1.49 12.12 -27.38
N SER A 102 1.96 13.29 -26.99
CA SER A 102 3.30 13.76 -27.36
C SER A 102 4.02 14.40 -26.20
N VAL A 103 5.36 14.34 -26.20
CA VAL A 103 6.23 15.03 -25.26
C VAL A 103 7.38 15.70 -26.01
N HIS A 104 7.79 16.89 -25.57
CA HIS A 104 9.00 17.53 -26.07
C HIS A 104 10.20 17.07 -25.24
N TYR A 105 11.30 16.76 -25.91
CA TYR A 105 12.50 16.27 -25.27
C TYR A 105 13.76 16.81 -25.95
N LYS A 106 14.85 16.90 -25.19
CA LYS A 106 16.23 17.07 -25.69
C LYS A 106 17.22 16.40 -24.75
N GLY A 107 18.48 16.26 -25.17
CA GLY A 107 19.55 15.73 -24.34
C GLY A 107 20.84 15.49 -25.12
N ASP A 108 21.87 14.97 -24.46
CA ASP A 108 23.22 14.84 -25.01
C ASP A 108 23.64 13.40 -25.34
N SER A 109 22.82 12.43 -24.96
CA SER A 109 23.09 11.01 -25.16
C SER A 109 22.69 10.50 -26.55
N LYS A 110 23.41 9.49 -27.06
CA LYS A 110 23.02 8.74 -28.28
C LYS A 110 21.94 7.67 -28.03
N LYS A 111 21.46 7.52 -26.79
CA LYS A 111 20.41 6.56 -26.42
C LYS A 111 19.03 7.07 -26.84
N SER A 112 18.05 6.16 -26.85
CA SER A 112 16.67 6.50 -27.22
C SER A 112 15.82 6.76 -26.00
N ILE A 113 14.97 7.77 -26.10
CA ILE A 113 13.83 7.95 -25.20
C ILE A 113 12.61 7.27 -25.83
N LYS A 114 11.80 6.60 -25.01
CA LYS A 114 10.60 5.89 -25.43
C LYS A 114 9.38 6.48 -24.74
N LEU A 115 8.32 6.70 -25.51
CA LEU A 115 7.00 7.07 -25.04
C LEU A 115 6.06 5.89 -25.31
N SER A 116 5.41 5.38 -24.27
CA SER A 116 4.43 4.29 -24.38
C SER A 116 3.07 4.74 -23.83
N LEU A 117 2.00 4.24 -24.43
CA LEU A 117 0.61 4.48 -24.05
C LEU A 117 -0.11 3.15 -23.85
N ILE A 118 -0.77 2.99 -22.72
CA ILE A 118 -1.63 1.84 -22.43
C ILE A 118 -3.05 2.34 -22.19
N GLY A 119 -4.02 1.76 -22.89
CA GLY A 119 -5.44 2.04 -22.71
C GLY A 119 -6.11 1.01 -21.82
N ILE A 120 -6.92 1.48 -20.88
CA ILE A 120 -7.57 0.64 -19.87
C ILE A 120 -9.09 0.77 -20.01
N GLY A 121 -9.80 -0.35 -20.15
CA GLY A 121 -11.27 -0.40 -20.20
C GLY A 121 -11.94 -0.34 -18.82
N ASP A 122 -13.29 -0.28 -18.79
CA ASP A 122 -14.11 -0.30 -17.54
C ASP A 122 -13.80 -1.50 -16.64
N ASN A 123 -13.40 -2.60 -17.28
CA ASN A 123 -13.12 -3.87 -16.65
C ASN A 123 -11.67 -4.02 -16.19
N GLU A 124 -10.90 -2.92 -16.23
CA GLU A 124 -9.47 -2.87 -15.94
C GLU A 124 -8.60 -3.78 -16.83
N ASN A 125 -9.13 -4.15 -17.99
CA ASN A 125 -8.39 -4.88 -19.00
C ASN A 125 -7.62 -3.90 -19.90
N ILE A 126 -6.44 -4.33 -20.36
CA ILE A 126 -5.65 -3.58 -21.32
C ILE A 126 -6.32 -3.70 -22.70
N ASN A 127 -6.82 -2.59 -23.25
CA ASN A 127 -7.44 -2.54 -24.57
C ASN A 127 -6.41 -2.33 -25.68
N PHE A 128 -5.35 -1.58 -25.39
CA PHE A 128 -4.26 -1.34 -26.32
C PHE A 128 -2.94 -1.03 -25.62
N HIS A 129 -1.85 -1.20 -26.36
CA HIS A 129 -0.52 -0.70 -26.02
C HIS A 129 0.13 -0.16 -27.30
N TYR A 130 0.42 1.14 -27.32
CA TYR A 130 1.15 1.81 -28.41
C TYR A 130 2.46 2.37 -27.88
N SER A 131 3.50 2.41 -28.69
CA SER A 131 4.76 3.04 -28.30
C SER A 131 5.50 3.64 -29.48
N ASN A 132 6.27 4.67 -29.23
CA ASN A 132 7.21 5.25 -30.16
C ASN A 132 8.50 5.60 -29.42
N GLN A 133 9.62 5.61 -30.13
CA GLN A 133 10.92 5.95 -29.56
C GLN A 133 11.73 6.76 -30.55
N SER A 134 12.63 7.58 -30.03
CA SER A 134 13.54 8.36 -30.86
C SER A 134 14.85 8.59 -30.14
N ARG A 135 15.93 8.72 -30.92
CA ARG A 135 17.25 9.06 -30.38
C ARG A 135 17.20 10.47 -29.80
N VAL A 136 17.86 10.62 -28.66
CA VAL A 136 18.06 11.92 -28.01
C VAL A 136 19.02 12.77 -28.86
N SER A 137 18.80 14.09 -28.85
CA SER A 137 19.63 15.08 -29.55
C SER A 137 19.64 16.40 -28.79
N GLY A 138 20.65 17.23 -29.05
CA GLY A 138 20.82 18.52 -28.37
C GLY A 138 19.67 19.50 -28.61
N ASP A 139 18.98 19.39 -29.75
CA ASP A 139 17.82 20.21 -30.07
C ASP A 139 16.52 19.63 -29.52
N TRP A 140 15.60 20.54 -29.15
CA TRP A 140 14.24 20.18 -28.78
C TRP A 140 13.52 19.47 -29.94
N LYS A 141 13.08 18.24 -29.68
CA LYS A 141 12.26 17.44 -30.60
C LYS A 141 10.94 17.06 -29.95
N LYS A 142 9.96 16.72 -30.78
CA LYS A 142 8.65 16.23 -30.34
C LYS A 142 8.54 14.74 -30.63
N LEU A 143 8.38 13.92 -29.59
CA LEU A 143 8.05 12.50 -29.72
C LEU A 143 6.54 12.36 -29.61
N THR A 144 5.89 11.70 -30.57
CA THR A 144 4.43 11.50 -30.58
C THR A 144 4.09 10.03 -30.78
N VAL A 145 3.14 9.53 -30.01
CA VAL A 145 2.48 8.23 -30.20
C VAL A 145 1.06 8.51 -30.70
N TYR A 146 0.70 7.89 -31.81
CA TYR A 146 -0.66 7.87 -32.35
C TYR A 146 -1.29 6.51 -32.10
N GLY A 147 -2.60 6.50 -31.85
CA GLY A 147 -3.33 5.27 -31.59
C GLY A 147 -4.83 5.45 -31.68
N SER A 148 -5.55 4.36 -31.40
CA SER A 148 -7.00 4.40 -31.22
C SER A 148 -7.41 4.14 -29.78
N LEU A 149 -8.40 4.87 -29.26
CA LEU A 149 -8.86 4.71 -27.88
C LEU A 149 -9.46 3.35 -27.57
N LYS A 150 -10.00 2.62 -28.57
CA LYS A 150 -10.62 1.29 -28.38
C LYS A 150 -11.48 1.19 -27.11
N GLU A 151 -12.39 2.15 -26.92
CA GLU A 151 -13.32 2.20 -25.77
C GLU A 151 -12.64 2.27 -24.38
N SER A 152 -11.35 2.64 -24.32
CA SER A 152 -10.64 2.87 -23.07
C SER A 152 -11.25 4.04 -22.29
N LYS A 153 -11.27 3.86 -20.97
CA LYS A 153 -11.80 4.80 -19.97
C LYS A 153 -10.70 5.59 -19.29
N ALA A 154 -9.51 5.03 -19.29
CA ALA A 154 -8.31 5.68 -18.80
C ALA A 154 -7.12 5.33 -19.70
N ILE A 155 -6.08 6.16 -19.64
CA ILE A 155 -4.80 5.92 -20.29
C ILE A 155 -3.66 6.05 -19.29
N ASN A 156 -2.63 5.23 -19.48
CA ASN A 156 -1.33 5.42 -18.87
C ASN A 156 -0.34 5.95 -19.89
N ILE A 157 0.40 6.97 -19.48
CA ILE A 157 1.53 7.51 -20.21
C ILE A 157 2.80 7.02 -19.53
N TYR A 158 3.74 6.46 -20.29
CA TYR A 158 5.07 6.05 -19.81
C TYR A 158 6.13 6.78 -20.61
N ILE A 159 7.05 7.47 -19.93
CA ILE A 159 8.25 8.06 -20.52
C ILE A 159 9.46 7.32 -19.94
N GLU A 160 10.11 6.53 -20.80
CA GLU A 160 11.17 5.60 -20.43
C GLU A 160 12.51 6.04 -21.04
N TYR A 161 13.58 5.99 -20.25
CA TYR A 161 14.94 6.21 -20.74
C TYR A 161 15.95 5.32 -20.01
N SER A 162 16.89 4.77 -20.76
CA SER A 162 18.04 4.01 -20.24
C SER A 162 19.32 4.50 -20.93
N GLY A 163 20.10 5.23 -20.16
CA GLY A 163 21.27 5.99 -20.59
C GLY A 163 22.58 5.21 -20.59
N ASN A 164 23.69 5.94 -20.59
CA ASN A 164 25.03 5.40 -20.45
C ASN A 164 25.42 5.20 -18.98
N ARG A 165 26.49 4.44 -18.75
CA ARG A 165 27.18 4.35 -17.46
C ARG A 165 28.29 5.41 -17.40
N ASP A 166 28.50 5.98 -16.21
CA ASP A 166 29.68 6.78 -15.83
C ASP A 166 30.02 7.99 -16.71
N THR A 167 29.05 8.51 -17.47
CA THR A 167 29.17 9.78 -18.20
C THR A 167 28.15 10.78 -17.69
N ASN A 168 28.56 12.05 -17.61
CA ASN A 168 27.60 13.16 -17.53
C ASN A 168 26.63 13.02 -18.71
N GLN A 169 25.34 13.10 -18.41
CA GLN A 169 24.30 13.02 -19.41
C GLN A 169 23.04 13.67 -18.84
N PHE A 170 22.19 14.18 -19.72
CA PHE A 170 20.90 14.74 -19.36
C PHE A 170 19.82 14.42 -20.38
N VAL A 171 18.59 14.42 -19.89
CA VAL A 171 17.37 14.40 -20.68
C VAL A 171 16.43 15.45 -20.10
N ASP A 172 16.05 16.41 -20.92
CA ASP A 172 15.09 17.45 -20.55
C ASP A 172 13.74 17.17 -21.18
N LEU A 173 12.66 17.40 -20.45
CA LEU A 173 11.28 17.09 -20.85
C LEU A 173 10.36 18.30 -20.59
N LYS A 174 9.46 18.57 -21.54
CA LYS A 174 8.36 19.53 -21.34
C LYS A 174 7.15 19.21 -22.21
N ASN A 175 6.01 19.83 -21.87
CA ASN A 175 4.81 19.89 -22.71
C ASN A 175 4.29 18.50 -23.14
N VAL A 176 3.85 17.69 -22.18
CA VAL A 176 3.07 16.48 -22.49
C VAL A 176 1.69 16.92 -22.98
N GLN A 177 1.35 16.59 -24.22
CA GLN A 177 0.05 16.92 -24.81
C GLN A 177 -0.74 15.64 -25.04
N VAL A 178 -2.00 15.63 -24.60
CA VAL A 178 -2.95 14.53 -24.82
C VAL A 178 -4.08 15.03 -25.68
N LYS A 179 -4.25 14.48 -26.89
CA LYS A 179 -5.34 14.81 -27.80
C LYS A 179 -6.24 13.61 -28.02
N VAL A 180 -7.54 13.83 -27.92
CA VAL A 180 -8.58 12.84 -28.19
C VAL A 180 -9.53 13.43 -29.24
N GLY A 181 -9.67 12.75 -30.37
CA GLY A 181 -10.35 13.31 -31.54
C GLY A 181 -9.71 14.63 -31.97
N LYS A 182 -10.51 15.69 -32.02
CA LYS A 182 -10.03 17.07 -32.33
C LYS A 182 -9.66 17.87 -31.09
N GLN A 183 -9.93 17.36 -29.89
CA GLN A 183 -9.83 18.13 -28.66
C GLN A 183 -8.49 17.91 -27.96
N LEU A 184 -7.91 19.00 -27.43
CA LEU A 184 -6.71 18.96 -26.59
C LEU A 184 -7.16 18.84 -25.13
N LEU A 185 -6.93 17.68 -24.54
CA LEU A 185 -7.39 17.36 -23.19
C LEU A 185 -6.77 18.30 -22.15
N ASN A 186 -5.51 18.69 -22.33
CA ASN A 186 -4.74 19.55 -21.41
C ASN A 186 -5.52 20.77 -20.91
N ASP A 187 -6.25 21.45 -21.79
CA ASP A 187 -6.92 22.72 -21.49
C ASP A 187 -8.37 22.54 -21.01
N MET A 188 -8.88 21.31 -21.05
CA MET A 188 -10.22 21.01 -20.53
C MET A 188 -10.23 21.15 -19.02
N LYS A 189 -11.35 21.64 -18.48
CA LYS A 189 -11.61 21.62 -17.04
C LYS A 189 -11.92 20.19 -16.60
N THR A 190 -11.45 19.84 -15.40
CA THR A 190 -11.65 18.51 -14.80
C THR A 190 -12.94 18.40 -13.99
N VAL A 191 -13.56 19.53 -13.65
CA VAL A 191 -14.84 19.62 -12.93
C VAL A 191 -15.92 20.14 -13.88
N ALA A 192 -16.96 19.31 -14.04
CA ALA A 192 -18.28 19.54 -14.64
C ALA A 192 -18.47 20.82 -15.51
N GLU A 193 -18.19 20.71 -16.81
CA GLU A 193 -19.14 21.22 -17.83
C GLU A 193 -20.02 20.08 -18.38
N ASP A 194 -19.79 18.85 -17.92
CA ASP A 194 -20.75 17.78 -18.02
C ASP A 194 -21.79 17.96 -16.90
N ASN A 195 -22.93 18.59 -17.21
CA ASN A 195 -24.19 18.40 -16.48
C ASN A 195 -24.68 16.93 -16.60
N ILE A 196 -23.78 15.97 -16.48
CA ILE A 196 -24.11 14.56 -16.37
C ILE A 196 -24.43 14.38 -14.89
N ILE A 197 -25.72 14.33 -14.56
CA ILE A 197 -26.19 13.82 -13.28
C ILE A 197 -25.51 12.45 -13.10
N ILE A 198 -24.50 12.37 -12.23
CA ILE A 198 -23.93 11.08 -11.83
C ILE A 198 -25.06 10.37 -11.11
N GLN A 199 -25.67 9.40 -11.80
CA GLN A 199 -26.71 8.60 -11.17
C GLN A 199 -26.12 7.92 -9.93
N PRO A 200 -26.80 7.99 -8.77
CA PRO A 200 -26.33 7.35 -7.55
C PRO A 200 -25.97 5.90 -7.82
N ALA A 201 -24.70 5.55 -7.60
CA ALA A 201 -24.22 4.18 -7.78
C ALA A 201 -24.65 3.27 -6.63
N LEU A 202 -24.82 3.86 -5.46
CA LEU A 202 -25.14 3.20 -4.21
C LEU A 202 -26.62 3.37 -3.91
N ASN A 203 -27.28 2.25 -3.60
CA ASN A 203 -28.67 2.24 -3.17
C ASN A 203 -28.73 2.05 -1.65
N GLU A 204 -29.42 2.96 -0.96
CA GLU A 204 -29.56 2.92 0.49
C GLU A 204 -30.15 1.60 1.01
N ASN A 205 -31.03 0.96 0.24
CA ASN A 205 -31.64 -0.32 0.60
C ASN A 205 -30.66 -1.50 0.60
N ASN A 206 -29.50 -1.35 -0.04
CA ASN A 206 -28.46 -2.38 -0.09
C ASN A 206 -27.41 -2.21 1.01
N ILE A 207 -27.50 -1.14 1.80
CA ILE A 207 -26.58 -0.88 2.90
C ILE A 207 -26.86 -1.86 4.05
N ILE A 208 -25.79 -2.42 4.63
CA ILE A 208 -25.82 -3.13 5.90
C ILE A 208 -25.28 -2.18 6.98
N PRO A 209 -26.14 -1.56 7.81
CA PRO A 209 -25.69 -0.67 8.88
C PRO A 209 -24.84 -1.44 9.90
N LEU A 210 -23.81 -0.78 10.44
CA LEU A 210 -22.95 -1.38 11.45
C LEU A 210 -22.87 -0.50 12.70
N LYS A 211 -22.81 -1.15 13.88
CA LYS A 211 -22.65 -0.53 15.20
C LYS A 211 -21.54 -1.22 15.98
N ILE A 212 -20.52 -0.45 16.36
CA ILE A 212 -19.30 -0.93 17.07
C ILE A 212 -19.61 -1.54 18.45
N GLU A 213 -20.78 -1.26 19.04
CA GLU A 213 -21.11 -1.77 20.37
C GLU A 213 -21.87 -3.10 20.37
N ASN A 214 -22.54 -3.49 19.26
CA ASN A 214 -23.48 -4.62 19.25
C ASN A 214 -23.55 -5.46 17.97
N ASP A 215 -22.86 -5.09 16.87
CA ASP A 215 -22.98 -5.83 15.62
C ASP A 215 -22.10 -7.09 15.56
N ARG A 216 -22.55 -8.14 16.25
CA ARG A 216 -22.18 -9.53 15.94
C ARG A 216 -23.04 -10.12 14.81
N ILE A 217 -24.06 -9.37 14.35
CA ILE A 217 -25.13 -9.90 13.50
C ILE A 217 -24.87 -9.66 12.01
N PHE A 218 -24.00 -8.72 11.62
CA PHE A 218 -23.79 -8.40 10.20
C PHE A 218 -23.33 -9.61 9.37
N TRP A 219 -22.58 -10.55 9.98
CA TRP A 219 -22.19 -11.81 9.33
C TRP A 219 -23.38 -12.67 8.89
N LYS A 220 -24.51 -12.62 9.63
CA LYS A 220 -25.74 -13.32 9.25
C LYS A 220 -26.39 -12.72 8.00
N GLN A 221 -26.11 -11.46 7.71
CA GLN A 221 -26.67 -10.73 6.57
C GLN A 221 -25.86 -10.93 5.28
N ILE A 222 -24.69 -11.57 5.38
CA ILE A 222 -23.77 -11.82 4.25
C ILE A 222 -23.41 -13.30 4.22
N PRO A 223 -24.24 -14.15 3.56
CA PRO A 223 -24.02 -15.60 3.50
C PRO A 223 -22.62 -15.98 3.02
N GLN A 224 -22.07 -15.24 2.05
CA GLN A 224 -20.74 -15.49 1.49
C GLN A 224 -19.61 -15.38 2.53
N LEU A 225 -19.77 -14.57 3.59
CA LEU A 225 -18.80 -14.52 4.68
C LEU A 225 -18.85 -15.76 5.58
N GLN A 226 -20.02 -16.41 5.67
CA GLN A 226 -20.18 -17.64 6.45
C GLN A 226 -19.47 -18.81 5.77
N ASP A 227 -19.48 -18.86 4.44
CA ASP A 227 -18.80 -19.91 3.66
C ASP A 227 -17.30 -19.65 3.44
N ALA A 228 -16.83 -18.43 3.73
CA ALA A 228 -15.43 -18.04 3.54
C ALA A 228 -14.48 -18.77 4.51
N LYS A 229 -13.44 -19.42 3.98
CA LYS A 229 -12.31 -19.96 4.76
C LYS A 229 -11.32 -18.85 5.12
N ILE A 230 -11.05 -17.95 4.17
CA ILE A 230 -10.10 -16.86 4.32
C ILE A 230 -10.82 -15.53 4.14
N ILE A 231 -10.67 -14.63 5.11
CA ILE A 231 -11.28 -13.30 5.11
C ILE A 231 -10.15 -12.26 5.16
N GLY A 232 -9.98 -11.54 4.06
CA GLY A 232 -9.07 -10.40 3.96
C GLY A 232 -9.74 -9.14 4.49
N LEU A 233 -9.15 -8.54 5.53
CA LEU A 233 -9.58 -7.27 6.12
C LEU A 233 -8.58 -6.19 5.68
N GLY A 234 -8.81 -5.58 4.52
CA GLY A 234 -7.98 -4.52 3.94
C GLY A 234 -8.15 -3.17 4.65
N GLU A 235 -7.13 -2.32 4.60
CA GLU A 235 -7.24 -0.89 4.93
C GLU A 235 -6.67 -0.01 3.83
N ILE A 236 -7.30 1.15 3.59
CA ILE A 236 -6.81 2.14 2.63
C ILE A 236 -5.55 2.88 3.09
N THR A 237 -5.22 2.84 4.39
CA THR A 237 -4.05 3.49 5.00
C THR A 237 -3.65 2.76 6.27
N HIS A 238 -2.35 2.66 6.55
CA HIS A 238 -1.86 2.17 7.84
C HIS A 238 -1.95 3.22 8.97
N GLY A 239 -2.21 4.48 8.60
CA GLY A 239 -2.12 5.66 9.46
C GLY A 239 -3.40 6.07 10.19
N SER A 240 -4.48 5.27 10.09
CA SER A 240 -5.79 5.58 10.67
C SER A 240 -6.05 4.78 11.95
N GLU A 241 -6.34 5.47 13.05
CA GLU A 241 -6.77 4.85 14.30
C GLU A 241 -8.21 4.33 14.17
N THR A 242 -9.08 5.08 13.49
CA THR A 242 -10.47 4.67 13.24
C THR A 242 -10.54 3.34 12.50
N LEU A 243 -9.87 3.23 11.35
CA LEU A 243 -9.91 2.00 10.54
C LEU A 243 -9.25 0.82 11.26
N ARG A 244 -8.17 1.07 11.99
CA ARG A 244 -7.52 0.05 12.82
C ARG A 244 -8.45 -0.48 13.90
N ASN A 245 -9.06 0.39 14.69
CA ASN A 245 -9.98 0.00 15.76
C ASN A 245 -11.14 -0.81 15.20
N LEU A 246 -11.68 -0.38 14.06
CA LEU A 246 -12.76 -1.06 13.36
C LEU A 246 -12.34 -2.46 12.89
N ARG A 247 -11.18 -2.62 12.26
CA ARG A 247 -10.65 -3.94 11.85
C ARG A 247 -10.44 -4.87 13.04
N LEU A 248 -9.92 -4.37 14.16
CA LEU A 248 -9.74 -5.16 15.38
C LEU A 248 -11.07 -5.56 16.01
N PHE A 249 -12.09 -4.70 15.96
CA PHE A 249 -13.45 -5.06 16.37
C PHE A 249 -14.01 -6.22 15.52
N PHE A 250 -13.89 -6.11 14.20
CA PHE A 250 -14.31 -7.17 13.26
C PHE A 250 -13.58 -8.49 13.53
N LEU A 251 -12.28 -8.41 13.79
CA LEU A 251 -11.45 -9.55 14.11
C LEU A 251 -11.87 -10.24 15.42
N LYS A 252 -12.21 -9.47 16.46
CA LYS A 252 -12.77 -10.03 17.69
C LYS A 252 -14.08 -10.77 17.43
N SER A 253 -14.97 -10.24 16.60
CA SER A 253 -16.22 -10.93 16.24
C SER A 253 -15.95 -12.22 15.45
N LEU A 254 -14.98 -12.23 14.52
CA LEU A 254 -14.57 -13.45 13.83
C LEU A 254 -14.10 -14.55 14.78
N ILE A 255 -13.35 -14.17 15.82
CA ILE A 255 -12.81 -15.11 16.81
C ILE A 255 -13.92 -15.65 17.73
N LEU A 256 -14.81 -14.77 18.19
CA LEU A 256 -15.86 -15.12 19.14
C LEU A 256 -16.99 -15.92 18.48
N ASP A 257 -17.40 -15.53 17.29
CA ASP A 257 -18.68 -15.97 16.71
C ASP A 257 -18.51 -16.81 15.43
N HIS A 258 -17.31 -16.83 14.81
CA HIS A 258 -17.09 -17.45 13.49
C HIS A 258 -15.88 -18.38 13.41
N ASN A 259 -15.47 -18.97 14.53
CA ASN A 259 -14.43 -19.99 14.59
C ASN A 259 -13.11 -19.60 13.88
N CYS A 260 -12.74 -18.31 13.94
CA CYS A 260 -11.45 -17.85 13.43
C CYS A 260 -10.34 -18.24 14.40
N LYS A 261 -9.37 -19.04 13.94
CA LYS A 261 -8.27 -19.58 14.76
C LYS A 261 -6.88 -19.17 14.29
N LEU A 262 -6.78 -18.53 13.14
CA LEU A 262 -5.51 -18.03 12.62
C LEU A 262 -5.67 -16.60 12.11
N ILE A 263 -4.83 -15.71 12.62
CA ILE A 263 -4.74 -14.31 12.22
C ILE A 263 -3.39 -14.13 11.54
N LEU A 264 -3.43 -13.68 10.30
CA LEU A 264 -2.26 -13.37 9.50
C LEU A 264 -2.12 -11.86 9.36
N THR A 265 -0.90 -11.33 9.44
CA THR A 265 -0.66 -9.89 9.29
C THR A 265 0.36 -9.58 8.21
N GLU A 266 0.19 -8.46 7.52
CA GLU A 266 1.23 -7.79 6.74
C GLU A 266 2.28 -7.19 7.69
N GLY A 267 3.02 -8.05 8.37
CA GLY A 267 4.10 -7.71 9.27
C GLY A 267 5.20 -8.76 9.22
N ASP A 268 6.40 -8.37 9.67
CA ASP A 268 7.57 -9.26 9.70
C ASP A 268 7.24 -10.53 10.51
N PHE A 269 7.34 -11.68 9.85
CA PHE A 269 7.10 -12.96 10.49
C PHE A 269 7.94 -13.14 11.77
N GLN A 270 9.18 -12.65 11.82
CA GLN A 270 10.07 -12.82 12.96
C GLN A 270 9.60 -12.03 14.19
N VAL A 271 9.06 -10.82 13.97
CA VAL A 271 8.47 -10.00 15.03
C VAL A 271 7.20 -10.65 15.55
N PHE A 272 6.33 -11.06 14.65
CA PHE A 272 5.05 -11.65 15.02
C PHE A 272 5.21 -13.03 15.69
N MET A 273 6.32 -13.72 15.47
CA MET A 273 6.62 -14.93 16.24
C MET A 273 6.77 -14.66 17.74
N LEU A 274 7.37 -13.53 18.13
CA LEU A 274 7.43 -13.11 19.54
C LEU A 274 6.03 -12.76 20.07
N PHE A 275 5.20 -12.12 19.23
CA PHE A 275 3.84 -11.76 19.62
C PHE A 275 2.96 -13.00 19.81
N ASP A 276 3.13 -14.03 18.97
CA ASP A 276 2.41 -15.29 19.14
C ASP A 276 2.79 -15.94 20.48
N LEU A 277 4.09 -16.03 20.82
CA LEU A 277 4.52 -16.56 22.13
C LEU A 277 3.83 -15.84 23.30
N TYR A 278 3.67 -14.53 23.20
CA TYR A 278 2.97 -13.74 24.21
C TYR A 278 1.50 -14.11 24.33
N ILE A 279 0.76 -14.22 23.22
CA ILE A 279 -0.66 -14.57 23.29
C ILE A 279 -0.89 -16.06 23.60
N GLN A 280 0.11 -16.92 23.41
CA GLN A 280 0.04 -18.34 23.79
C GLN A 280 0.36 -18.58 25.28
N SER A 281 0.76 -17.53 26.00
CA SER A 281 1.28 -17.61 27.38
C SER A 281 2.58 -18.40 27.53
N LEU A 282 3.39 -18.48 26.47
CA LEU A 282 4.69 -19.14 26.48
C LEU A 282 5.83 -18.24 26.99
N ILE A 283 5.59 -16.93 27.05
CA ILE A 283 6.50 -15.96 27.67
C ILE A 283 5.78 -15.16 28.77
N PRO A 284 6.53 -14.62 29.76
CA PRO A 284 5.95 -13.90 30.88
C PRO A 284 5.20 -12.62 30.48
N ILE A 285 4.28 -12.17 31.35
CA ILE A 285 3.56 -10.91 31.16
C ILE A 285 4.51 -9.70 31.10
N SER A 286 5.68 -9.77 31.73
CA SER A 286 6.71 -8.72 31.67
C SER A 286 7.29 -8.50 30.26
N SER A 287 7.14 -9.46 29.33
CA SER A 287 7.52 -9.28 27.93
C SER A 287 6.61 -8.29 27.18
N ARG A 288 5.50 -7.86 27.79
CA ARG A 288 4.57 -6.88 27.22
C ARG A 288 5.24 -5.55 26.86
N ASP A 289 6.13 -5.04 27.72
CA ASP A 289 6.83 -3.77 27.47
C ASP A 289 7.75 -3.87 26.26
N ARG A 290 8.42 -5.02 26.08
CA ARG A 290 9.26 -5.30 24.91
C ARG A 290 8.45 -5.29 23.62
N ILE A 291 7.27 -5.91 23.65
CA ILE A 291 6.34 -5.95 22.51
C ILE A 291 5.85 -4.54 22.18
N LYS A 292 5.49 -3.75 23.21
CA LYS A 292 5.09 -2.36 23.02
C LYS A 292 6.21 -1.55 22.36
N GLU A 293 7.45 -1.70 22.83
CA GLU A 293 8.62 -1.03 22.26
C GLU A 293 8.78 -1.32 20.76
N ILE A 294 8.56 -2.57 20.34
CA ILE A 294 8.62 -2.97 18.92
C ILE A 294 7.45 -2.36 18.13
N LEU A 295 6.23 -2.40 18.68
CA LEU A 295 5.05 -1.79 18.04
C LEU A 295 5.20 -0.28 17.86
N ASP A 296 5.88 0.38 18.80
CA ASP A 296 6.15 1.83 18.77
C ASP A 296 7.20 2.22 17.69
N LEU A 297 7.96 1.26 17.13
CA LEU A 297 8.85 1.51 15.97
C LEU A 297 8.09 1.75 14.66
N GLY A 298 6.82 1.32 14.60
CA GLY A 298 5.95 1.51 13.44
C GLY A 298 4.96 2.65 13.63
N PHE A 299 3.69 2.44 13.26
CA PHE A 299 2.57 3.33 13.57
C PHE A 299 1.92 3.01 14.93
N GLY A 300 2.72 2.64 15.95
CA GLY A 300 2.54 2.92 17.39
C GLY A 300 1.18 2.61 17.96
N ASN A 301 1.15 1.63 18.86
CA ASN A 301 0.01 0.74 18.82
C ASN A 301 -0.51 0.34 20.19
N ASN A 302 -0.94 1.35 20.97
CA ASN A 302 -1.68 1.13 22.21
C ASN A 302 -2.91 0.24 21.98
N THR A 303 -3.66 0.47 20.89
CA THR A 303 -4.80 -0.37 20.54
C THR A 303 -4.39 -1.83 20.31
N PHE A 304 -3.33 -2.07 19.53
CA PHE A 304 -2.93 -3.45 19.21
C PHE A 304 -2.33 -4.17 20.39
N ILE A 305 -1.55 -3.52 21.27
CA ILE A 305 -1.07 -4.18 22.50
C ILE A 305 -2.26 -4.58 23.40
N THR A 306 -3.28 -3.73 23.53
CA THR A 306 -4.52 -4.09 24.23
C THR A 306 -5.26 -5.24 23.55
N PHE A 307 -5.20 -5.34 22.22
CA PHE A 307 -5.72 -6.49 21.49
C PHE A 307 -4.91 -7.77 21.75
N LEU A 308 -3.58 -7.69 21.84
CA LEU A 308 -2.72 -8.83 22.23
C LEU A 308 -3.03 -9.30 23.66
N ASP A 309 -3.23 -8.37 24.60
CA ASP A 309 -3.63 -8.68 25.99
C ASP A 309 -4.97 -9.42 26.01
N TRP A 310 -5.92 -8.97 25.19
CA TRP A 310 -7.22 -9.62 25.03
C TRP A 310 -7.09 -11.02 24.41
N LEU A 311 -6.27 -11.19 23.37
CA LEU A 311 -6.00 -12.50 22.75
C LEU A 311 -5.35 -13.47 23.73
N ARG A 312 -4.37 -13.01 24.52
CA ARG A 312 -3.77 -13.82 25.58
C ARG A 312 -4.82 -14.32 26.57
N THR A 313 -5.65 -13.40 27.07
CA THR A 313 -6.75 -13.75 27.99
C THR A 313 -7.75 -14.71 27.36
N TYR A 314 -8.06 -14.56 26.07
CA TYR A 314 -8.92 -15.48 25.34
C TYR A 314 -8.27 -16.87 25.24
N ASN A 315 -7.01 -16.96 24.83
CA ASN A 315 -6.28 -18.21 24.67
C ASN A 315 -6.07 -18.96 25.99
N ASP A 316 -5.88 -18.25 27.11
CA ASP A 316 -5.76 -18.87 28.43
C ASP A 316 -7.07 -19.56 28.87
N LYS A 317 -8.22 -19.10 28.35
CA LYS A 317 -9.55 -19.62 28.67
C LYS A 317 -10.07 -20.65 27.67
N ASN A 318 -9.36 -20.91 26.58
CA ASN A 318 -9.84 -21.73 25.48
C ASN A 318 -8.84 -22.83 25.10
N ILE A 319 -9.34 -24.06 24.95
CA ILE A 319 -8.55 -25.20 24.48
C ILE A 319 -8.07 -24.96 23.05
N LYS A 320 -8.99 -24.49 22.18
CA LYS A 320 -8.68 -24.10 20.80
C LYS A 320 -8.22 -22.65 20.76
N LYS A 321 -6.90 -22.47 20.88
CA LYS A 321 -6.23 -21.17 20.85
C LYS A 321 -6.24 -20.55 19.45
N VAL A 322 -6.12 -19.23 19.43
CA VAL A 322 -5.92 -18.41 18.24
C VAL A 322 -4.42 -18.14 18.08
N HIS A 323 -3.90 -18.28 16.87
CA HIS A 323 -2.55 -17.88 16.51
C HIS A 323 -2.53 -16.52 15.81
N LEU A 324 -1.52 -15.72 16.08
CA LEU A 324 -1.27 -14.42 15.42
C LEU A 324 0.14 -14.41 14.83
N VAL A 325 0.25 -14.44 13.51
CA VAL A 325 1.53 -14.59 12.81
C VAL A 325 1.66 -13.61 11.65
N GLY A 326 2.87 -13.12 11.44
CA GLY A 326 3.23 -12.27 10.31
C GLY A 326 3.54 -13.12 9.09
N ILE A 327 3.08 -12.70 7.93
CA ILE A 327 3.35 -13.40 6.66
C ILE A 327 4.29 -12.62 5.74
N ASP A 328 4.70 -11.42 6.15
CA ASP A 328 5.55 -10.56 5.34
C ASP A 328 7.04 -10.69 5.69
N ASN A 329 7.88 -10.31 4.74
CA ASN A 329 9.32 -10.19 4.92
C ASN A 329 9.68 -8.71 4.98
N ILE A 330 10.09 -8.22 6.16
CA ILE A 330 10.80 -6.94 6.17
C ILE A 330 12.23 -7.20 5.74
N ALA A 331 12.70 -6.22 4.98
CA ALA A 331 13.88 -6.29 4.18
C ALA A 331 15.13 -6.14 5.06
N ASN A 332 15.54 -7.24 5.69
CA ASN A 332 16.75 -7.31 6.50
C ASN A 332 17.99 -7.37 5.59
N PHE A 333 18.31 -6.27 4.89
CA PHE A 333 19.52 -6.18 4.05
C PHE A 333 20.84 -6.28 4.82
N ASN A 334 20.77 -6.24 6.16
CA ASN A 334 21.94 -6.31 7.04
C ASN A 334 22.12 -7.68 7.72
N ASN A 335 21.34 -8.71 7.34
CA ASN A 335 21.55 -10.12 7.71
C ASN A 335 21.49 -10.51 9.20
N ILE A 336 21.51 -9.58 10.17
CA ILE A 336 21.37 -9.90 11.60
C ILE A 336 19.88 -9.85 11.98
N SER A 337 19.34 -10.96 12.48
CA SER A 337 17.94 -11.02 12.93
C SER A 337 17.80 -10.73 14.43
N ILE A 338 17.61 -9.46 14.78
CA ILE A 338 17.30 -9.04 16.16
C ILE A 338 15.96 -9.62 16.65
N PRO A 339 14.86 -9.62 15.87
CA PRO A 339 13.60 -10.18 16.36
C PRO A 339 13.69 -11.67 16.70
N LEU A 340 14.48 -12.47 15.97
CA LEU A 340 14.73 -13.86 16.34
C LEU A 340 15.59 -13.98 17.61
N MET A 341 16.51 -13.05 17.88
CA MET A 341 17.24 -13.03 19.16
C MET A 341 16.30 -12.74 20.33
N ASP A 342 15.39 -11.77 20.18
CA ASP A 342 14.36 -11.48 21.19
C ASP A 342 13.48 -12.69 21.44
N PHE A 343 13.08 -13.38 20.38
CA PHE A 343 12.30 -14.61 20.46
C PHE A 343 12.99 -15.66 21.34
N HIS A 344 14.26 -15.99 21.09
CA HIS A 344 14.97 -17.00 21.89
C HIS A 344 15.21 -16.51 23.32
N TYR A 345 15.59 -15.25 23.50
CA TYR A 345 15.84 -14.67 24.83
C TYR A 345 14.60 -14.74 25.71
N ASN A 346 13.43 -14.37 25.18
CA ASN A 346 12.19 -14.38 25.96
C ASN A 346 11.66 -15.81 26.20
N LEU A 347 11.83 -16.73 25.25
CA LEU A 347 11.34 -18.11 25.38
C LEU A 347 12.20 -18.98 26.31
N LEU A 348 13.53 -18.87 26.19
CA LEU A 348 14.46 -19.77 26.86
C LEU A 348 15.16 -19.16 28.08
N GLY A 349 15.12 -17.84 28.21
CA GLY A 349 15.93 -17.09 29.18
C GLY A 349 17.39 -16.91 28.71
N GLU A 350 18.13 -16.09 29.45
CA GLU A 350 19.48 -15.63 29.09
C GLU A 350 20.45 -16.78 28.82
N ASP A 351 20.61 -17.70 29.76
CA ASP A 351 21.63 -18.76 29.71
C ASP A 351 21.43 -19.70 28.52
N LYS A 352 20.19 -20.15 28.29
CA LYS A 352 19.86 -21.10 27.22
C LYS A 352 19.79 -20.43 25.85
N ALA A 353 19.41 -19.15 25.77
CA ALA A 353 19.32 -18.43 24.51
C ALA A 353 20.70 -18.04 23.93
N LYS A 354 21.75 -17.98 24.76
CA LYS A 354 23.08 -17.47 24.37
C LYS A 354 23.66 -18.10 23.11
N ASN A 355 23.53 -19.41 22.95
CA ASN A 355 24.02 -20.12 21.76
C ASN A 355 23.27 -19.73 20.49
N TYR A 356 21.94 -19.63 20.56
CA TYR A 356 21.11 -19.15 19.46
C TYR A 356 21.45 -17.70 19.09
N ILE A 357 21.57 -16.83 20.10
CA ILE A 357 21.90 -15.41 19.92
C ILE A 357 23.26 -15.26 19.24
N LYS A 358 24.28 -16.04 19.64
CA LYS A 358 25.60 -16.04 18.99
C LYS A 358 25.50 -16.40 17.51
N LEU A 359 24.78 -17.46 17.16
CA LEU A 359 24.62 -17.90 15.76
C LEU A 359 23.82 -16.88 14.93
N LEU A 360 22.73 -16.32 15.48
CA LEU A 360 21.94 -15.27 14.84
C LEU A 360 22.73 -13.99 14.64
N TYR A 361 23.63 -13.64 15.57
CA TYR A 361 24.47 -12.44 15.51
C TYR A 361 25.52 -12.57 14.39
N SER A 362 25.98 -13.80 14.14
CA SER A 362 26.85 -14.15 13.02
C SER A 362 26.10 -14.51 11.74
N ASN A 363 24.77 -14.37 11.69
CA ASN A 363 23.90 -14.75 10.57
C ASN A 363 24.11 -16.20 10.08
N GLN A 364 24.24 -17.15 11.01
CA GLN A 364 24.40 -18.58 10.70
C GLN A 364 23.07 -19.33 10.83
N LEU A 365 22.09 -19.00 9.98
CA LEU A 365 20.72 -19.55 10.07
C LEU A 365 20.67 -21.09 9.93
N ASP A 366 21.52 -21.67 9.09
CA ASP A 366 21.63 -23.13 8.97
C ASP A 366 22.11 -23.76 10.29
N SER A 367 23.11 -23.15 10.94
CA SER A 367 23.58 -23.59 12.26
C SER A 367 22.50 -23.41 13.33
N VAL A 368 21.72 -22.33 13.28
CA VAL A 368 20.56 -22.11 14.17
C VAL A 368 19.56 -23.25 14.00
N LYS A 369 19.26 -23.62 12.75
CA LYS A 369 18.35 -24.72 12.42
C LYS A 369 18.89 -26.07 12.94
N ILE A 370 20.18 -26.35 12.75
CA ILE A 370 20.82 -27.58 13.27
C ILE A 370 20.73 -27.62 14.79
N LEU A 371 21.07 -26.51 15.47
CA LEU A 371 20.98 -26.41 16.93
C LEU A 371 19.53 -26.65 17.39
N ALA A 372 18.55 -26.01 16.77
CA ALA A 372 17.15 -26.15 17.11
C ALA A 372 16.63 -27.59 16.97
N ASN A 373 17.02 -28.30 15.90
CA ASN A 373 16.61 -29.69 15.69
C ASN A 373 17.23 -30.69 16.68
N ASN A 374 18.33 -30.31 17.35
CA ASN A 374 18.97 -31.11 18.40
C ASN A 374 18.55 -30.67 19.82
N ASP A 375 17.75 -29.62 19.95
CA ASP A 375 17.32 -29.05 21.23
C ASP A 375 15.87 -29.45 21.54
N GLU A 376 15.71 -30.60 22.21
CA GLU A 376 14.38 -31.08 22.60
C GLU A 376 13.68 -30.10 23.57
N SER A 377 14.44 -29.30 24.33
CA SER A 377 13.85 -28.32 25.25
C SER A 377 13.19 -27.16 24.50
N LEU A 378 13.79 -26.69 23.41
CA LEU A 378 13.19 -25.69 22.53
C LEU A 378 11.93 -26.24 21.86
N LYS A 379 11.99 -27.48 21.37
CA LYS A 379 10.85 -28.14 20.73
C LYS A 379 9.68 -28.34 21.69
N ILE A 380 9.94 -28.74 22.94
CA ILE A 380 8.93 -28.82 24.00
C ILE A 380 8.35 -27.44 24.30
N ALA A 381 9.18 -26.41 24.43
CA ALA A 381 8.74 -25.05 24.74
C ALA A 381 7.85 -24.45 23.65
N MET A 382 8.11 -24.72 22.37
CA MET A 382 7.30 -24.25 21.25
C MET A 382 6.06 -25.12 20.99
N GLY A 383 6.15 -26.42 21.27
CA GLY A 383 5.22 -27.41 20.75
C GLY A 383 5.47 -27.74 19.27
N GLU A 384 4.98 -28.91 18.85
CA GLU A 384 5.33 -29.52 17.55
C GLU A 384 4.97 -28.64 16.34
N LYS A 385 3.74 -28.12 16.30
CA LYS A 385 3.25 -27.32 15.15
C LYS A 385 4.06 -26.04 14.98
N TYR A 386 4.34 -25.34 16.07
CA TYR A 386 5.08 -24.10 16.04
C TYR A 386 6.57 -24.34 15.72
N PHE A 387 7.15 -25.43 16.22
CA PHE A 387 8.50 -25.85 15.85
C PHE A 387 8.64 -26.17 14.35
N LYS A 388 7.61 -26.78 13.73
CA LYS A 388 7.57 -26.95 12.26
C LYS A 388 7.57 -25.60 11.54
N TYR A 389 6.78 -24.63 12.01
CA TYR A 389 6.77 -23.28 11.45
C TYR A 389 8.12 -22.57 11.58
N TYR A 390 8.73 -22.63 12.77
CA TYR A 390 10.07 -22.09 13.01
C TYR A 390 11.12 -22.67 12.04
N ASN A 391 11.14 -23.99 11.86
CA ASN A 391 12.02 -24.64 10.89
C ASN A 391 11.76 -24.23 9.44
N TYR A 392 10.49 -24.04 9.06
CA TYR A 392 10.11 -23.57 7.74
C TYR A 392 10.72 -22.19 7.46
N VAL A 393 10.50 -21.22 8.35
CA VAL A 393 10.97 -19.83 8.12
C VAL A 393 12.50 -19.69 8.18
N LEU A 394 13.19 -20.53 8.95
CA LEU A 394 14.66 -20.60 8.90
C LEU A 394 15.19 -21.14 7.57
N SER A 395 14.38 -21.92 6.85
CA SER A 395 14.75 -22.52 5.56
C SER A 395 14.37 -21.63 4.38
N GLU A 396 13.67 -20.52 4.61
CA GLU A 396 13.27 -19.63 3.53
C GLU A 396 14.46 -18.84 2.99
N PRO A 397 14.59 -18.71 1.65
CA PRO A 397 15.67 -17.96 1.05
C PRO A 397 15.59 -16.49 1.45
N ARG A 398 16.72 -15.91 1.86
CA ARG A 398 16.84 -14.47 2.10
C ARG A 398 17.01 -13.73 0.77
N PHE A 399 16.40 -12.55 0.67
CA PHE A 399 16.49 -11.71 -0.54
C PHE A 399 17.86 -11.04 -0.64
N LYS A 400 18.40 -10.97 -1.85
CA LYS A 400 19.70 -10.33 -2.10
C LYS A 400 19.57 -8.81 -2.23
N ASN A 401 18.42 -8.31 -2.68
CA ASN A 401 18.15 -6.90 -2.92
C ASN A 401 16.64 -6.59 -2.85
N TRP A 402 16.30 -5.29 -2.83
CA TRP A 402 14.92 -4.80 -2.77
C TRP A 402 14.07 -5.25 -3.97
N GLN A 403 14.68 -5.39 -5.14
CA GLN A 403 13.96 -5.79 -6.36
C GLN A 403 13.49 -7.25 -6.26
N ASP A 404 14.36 -8.15 -5.80
CA ASP A 404 14.03 -9.56 -5.55
C ASP A 404 12.91 -9.69 -4.51
N LEU A 405 12.97 -8.87 -3.45
CA LEU A 405 11.90 -8.80 -2.46
C LEU A 405 10.60 -8.30 -3.08
N SER A 406 10.59 -7.14 -3.74
CA SER A 406 9.37 -6.53 -4.32
C SER A 406 8.64 -7.51 -5.25
N LEU A 407 9.38 -8.17 -6.15
CA LEU A 407 8.82 -9.09 -7.14
C LEU A 407 8.23 -10.38 -6.53
N SER A 408 8.67 -10.77 -5.33
CA SER A 408 8.31 -12.05 -4.72
C SER A 408 7.56 -11.92 -3.39
N ARG A 409 7.46 -10.72 -2.82
CA ARG A 409 6.89 -10.42 -1.48
C ARG A 409 5.53 -11.08 -1.29
N ASP A 410 4.55 -10.71 -2.10
CA ASP A 410 3.18 -11.23 -2.02
C ASP A 410 3.09 -12.74 -2.32
N SER A 411 3.93 -13.26 -3.21
CA SER A 411 3.99 -14.70 -3.48
C SER A 411 4.51 -15.50 -2.27
N ASN A 412 5.42 -14.94 -1.50
CA ASN A 412 5.92 -15.54 -0.26
C ASN A 412 4.92 -15.38 0.88
N MET A 413 4.23 -14.23 0.99
CA MET A 413 3.07 -14.07 1.89
C MET A 413 2.01 -15.15 1.62
N PHE A 414 1.75 -15.45 0.35
CA PHE A 414 0.81 -16.50 -0.05
C PHE A 414 1.32 -17.90 0.34
N ARG A 415 2.59 -18.24 0.07
CA ARG A 415 3.19 -19.52 0.47
C ARG A 415 3.14 -19.73 1.98
N ARG A 416 3.45 -18.70 2.77
CA ARG A 416 3.32 -18.74 4.23
C ARG A 416 1.89 -18.94 4.67
N THR A 417 0.94 -18.25 4.04
CA THR A 417 -0.49 -18.43 4.31
C THR A 417 -0.90 -19.90 4.16
N LEU A 418 -0.52 -20.55 3.05
CA LEU A 418 -0.81 -21.98 2.85
C LEU A 418 -0.16 -22.89 3.90
N TYR A 419 1.10 -22.61 4.26
CA TYR A 419 1.81 -23.43 5.23
C TYR A 419 1.21 -23.29 6.63
N LEU A 420 0.88 -22.07 7.04
CA LEU A 420 0.26 -21.78 8.33
C LEU A 420 -1.18 -22.32 8.43
N ASP A 421 -1.97 -22.21 7.36
CA ASP A 421 -3.30 -22.87 7.24
C ASP A 421 -3.18 -24.37 7.54
N SER A 422 -2.20 -25.04 6.92
CA SER A 422 -1.96 -26.48 7.08
C SER A 422 -1.54 -26.91 8.50
N LEU A 423 -0.93 -26.00 9.27
CA LEU A 423 -0.47 -26.28 10.63
C LEU A 423 -1.54 -25.96 11.67
N PHE A 424 -2.17 -24.80 11.57
CA PHE A 424 -2.90 -24.18 12.67
C PHE A 424 -4.41 -24.21 12.51
N THR A 425 -4.93 -24.68 11.38
CA THR A 425 -6.38 -24.70 11.16
C THR A 425 -6.87 -26.00 10.53
N THR A 426 -8.17 -26.25 10.69
CA THR A 426 -8.95 -27.31 10.04
C THR A 426 -9.90 -26.71 8.99
N GLU A 427 -10.60 -27.52 8.20
CA GLU A 427 -11.47 -27.02 7.13
C GLU A 427 -12.56 -26.04 7.63
N ASP A 428 -13.13 -26.28 8.81
CA ASP A 428 -14.18 -25.46 9.43
C ASP A 428 -13.67 -24.23 10.20
N GLU A 429 -12.35 -24.08 10.35
CA GLU A 429 -11.73 -22.97 11.08
C GLU A 429 -11.33 -21.85 10.12
N LYS A 430 -11.66 -20.61 10.45
CA LYS A 430 -11.40 -19.46 9.58
C LYS A 430 -10.02 -18.84 9.79
N ILE A 431 -9.55 -18.19 8.73
CA ILE A 431 -8.34 -17.37 8.70
C ILE A 431 -8.74 -15.92 8.44
N ALA A 432 -8.26 -15.00 9.27
CA ALA A 432 -8.37 -13.57 9.02
C ALA A 432 -7.00 -13.00 8.59
N ILE A 433 -6.97 -12.16 7.56
CA ILE A 433 -5.73 -11.52 7.09
C ILE A 433 -5.85 -10.00 7.25
N LEU A 434 -4.97 -9.42 8.06
CA LEU A 434 -4.81 -7.98 8.22
C LEU A 434 -3.69 -7.48 7.30
N ALA A 435 -4.02 -6.78 6.21
CA ALA A 435 -3.05 -6.11 5.35
C ALA A 435 -3.62 -4.82 4.74
N HIS A 436 -2.79 -4.04 4.06
CA HIS A 436 -3.24 -2.97 3.17
C HIS A 436 -4.14 -3.54 2.08
N SER A 437 -5.16 -2.79 1.66
CA SER A 437 -6.13 -3.27 0.66
C SER A 437 -5.50 -3.61 -0.69
N GLY A 438 -4.40 -2.92 -1.04
CA GLY A 438 -3.59 -3.24 -2.23
C GLY A 438 -3.03 -4.67 -2.23
N HIS A 439 -2.77 -5.27 -1.08
CA HIS A 439 -2.34 -6.67 -0.97
C HIS A 439 -3.51 -7.66 -1.04
N LEU A 440 -4.71 -7.27 -0.64
CA LEU A 440 -5.88 -8.16 -0.50
C LEU A 440 -6.90 -8.06 -1.65
N GLN A 441 -6.67 -7.19 -2.61
CA GLN A 441 -7.49 -7.13 -3.81
C GLN A 441 -7.36 -8.39 -4.69
N LYS A 442 -8.47 -8.80 -5.30
CA LYS A 442 -8.55 -10.03 -6.11
C LYS A 442 -7.87 -9.96 -7.47
N ILE A 443 -7.65 -8.75 -8.00
CA ILE A 443 -6.97 -8.51 -9.28
C ILE A 443 -5.78 -7.54 -9.09
N PRO A 444 -4.69 -7.69 -9.85
CA PRO A 444 -3.55 -6.78 -9.76
C PRO A 444 -3.91 -5.36 -10.21
N LEU A 445 -3.09 -4.37 -9.86
CA LEU A 445 -3.19 -3.02 -10.43
C LEU A 445 -2.69 -3.06 -11.88
N VAL A 446 -3.44 -2.45 -12.79
CA VAL A 446 -3.11 -2.42 -14.24
C VAL A 446 -1.82 -1.62 -14.51
N ASN A 447 -1.47 -0.71 -13.61
CA ASN A 447 -0.41 0.29 -13.79
C ASN A 447 0.95 -0.15 -13.23
N GLU A 448 1.00 -1.27 -12.52
CA GLU A 448 2.21 -1.78 -11.89
C GLU A 448 2.67 -3.03 -12.64
N VAL A 449 3.93 -3.02 -13.06
CA VAL A 449 4.53 -4.09 -13.87
C VAL A 449 4.41 -5.42 -13.11
N SER A 450 3.39 -6.21 -13.49
CA SER A 450 3.16 -7.61 -13.13
C SER A 450 3.29 -8.00 -11.64
N GLU A 451 2.87 -7.18 -10.69
CA GLU A 451 2.83 -7.62 -9.29
C GLU A 451 1.53 -8.40 -9.06
N LYS A 452 1.62 -9.74 -9.10
CA LYS A 452 0.58 -10.59 -8.54
C LYS A 452 0.55 -10.34 -7.04
N VAL A 453 -0.50 -9.70 -6.55
CA VAL A 453 -0.71 -9.43 -5.13
C VAL A 453 -1.29 -10.66 -4.41
N LEU A 454 -1.18 -10.71 -3.08
CA LEU A 454 -1.60 -11.81 -2.23
C LEU A 454 -3.06 -12.21 -2.49
N GLY A 455 -3.97 -11.23 -2.54
CA GLY A 455 -5.39 -11.43 -2.81
C GLY A 455 -5.66 -12.05 -4.19
N ASN A 456 -4.79 -11.79 -5.19
CA ASN A 456 -4.89 -12.44 -6.49
C ASN A 456 -4.55 -13.93 -6.40
N PHE A 457 -3.54 -14.31 -5.62
CA PHE A 457 -3.22 -15.72 -5.38
C PHE A 457 -4.32 -16.41 -4.57
N LEU A 458 -4.78 -15.78 -3.49
CA LEU A 458 -5.86 -16.30 -2.65
C LEU A 458 -7.14 -16.51 -3.44
N ASN A 459 -7.56 -15.53 -4.24
CA ASN A 459 -8.75 -15.65 -5.07
C ASN A 459 -8.65 -16.78 -6.11
N LYS A 460 -7.47 -16.99 -6.70
CA LYS A 460 -7.25 -18.09 -7.65
C LYS A 460 -7.30 -19.47 -6.98
N THR A 461 -6.77 -19.58 -5.77
CA THR A 461 -6.66 -20.86 -5.05
C THR A 461 -7.94 -21.21 -4.29
N PHE A 462 -8.51 -20.28 -3.55
CA PHE A 462 -9.65 -20.50 -2.67
C PHE A 462 -10.99 -20.09 -3.30
N LYS A 463 -10.99 -19.32 -4.40
CA LYS A 463 -12.20 -18.88 -5.12
C LYS A 463 -13.24 -18.29 -4.17
N GLN A 464 -14.44 -18.85 -4.11
CA GLN A 464 -15.54 -18.40 -3.23
C GLN A 464 -15.21 -18.53 -1.75
N LYS A 465 -14.24 -19.39 -1.37
CA LYS A 465 -13.76 -19.51 0.01
C LYS A 465 -12.81 -18.35 0.41
N TYR A 466 -12.48 -17.43 -0.49
CA TYR A 466 -11.77 -16.18 -0.18
C TYR A 466 -12.69 -14.97 -0.31
N TYR A 467 -12.83 -14.23 0.79
CA TYR A 467 -13.62 -13.01 0.87
C TYR A 467 -12.74 -11.80 1.18
N ALA A 468 -12.80 -10.76 0.35
CA ALA A 468 -11.99 -9.55 0.48
C ALA A 468 -12.86 -8.34 0.85
N ILE A 469 -12.54 -7.72 2.00
CA ILE A 469 -13.21 -6.52 2.51
C ILE A 469 -12.22 -5.36 2.48
N ASN A 470 -12.60 -4.23 1.86
CA ASN A 470 -11.82 -2.99 1.93
C ASN A 470 -12.44 -2.05 2.98
N PHE A 471 -11.63 -1.53 3.91
CA PHE A 471 -12.08 -0.52 4.88
C PHE A 471 -11.61 0.86 4.40
N THR A 472 -12.55 1.76 4.11
CA THR A 472 -12.33 3.11 3.58
C THR A 472 -13.00 4.18 4.44
N ALA A 473 -12.65 5.45 4.21
CA ALA A 473 -13.22 6.60 4.91
C ALA A 473 -13.62 7.71 3.94
N GLY A 474 -14.72 8.40 4.24
CA GLY A 474 -15.21 9.52 3.43
C GLY A 474 -14.50 10.85 3.66
N SER A 475 -13.82 11.01 4.80
CA SER A 475 -13.13 12.25 5.16
C SER A 475 -12.14 12.01 6.31
N GLY A 476 -11.48 13.08 6.77
CA GLY A 476 -10.68 13.06 7.99
C GLY A 476 -9.18 12.91 7.75
N THR A 477 -8.46 12.43 8.77
CA THR A 477 -7.00 12.46 8.84
C THR A 477 -6.37 11.07 8.92
N PHE A 478 -5.08 11.00 8.57
CA PHE A 478 -4.24 9.82 8.69
C PHE A 478 -2.77 10.22 8.91
N ILE A 479 -1.97 9.34 9.52
CA ILE A 479 -0.51 9.49 9.53
C ILE A 479 0.10 8.93 8.23
N GLN A 480 1.14 9.59 7.72
CA GLN A 480 2.04 9.01 6.72
C GLN A 480 3.48 9.49 6.86
N ASP A 481 4.35 8.99 6.00
CA ASP A 481 5.76 9.42 5.89
C ASP A 481 5.86 10.91 5.51
N SER A 482 6.73 11.66 6.19
CA SER A 482 7.05 13.04 5.80
C SER A 482 8.02 13.08 4.61
N CYS A 483 8.27 14.28 4.07
CA CYS A 483 9.21 14.48 2.96
C CYS A 483 10.65 14.03 3.29
N ASP A 484 11.02 14.01 4.57
CA ASP A 484 12.31 13.50 5.03
C ASP A 484 12.25 11.98 5.10
N TYR A 485 12.60 11.36 3.98
CA TYR A 485 12.63 9.91 3.75
C TYR A 485 12.93 9.09 5.02
N PHE A 486 11.94 8.29 5.44
CA PHE A 486 11.99 7.28 6.51
C PHE A 486 12.27 7.73 7.95
N LYS A 487 12.34 9.04 8.27
CA LYS A 487 12.70 9.46 9.64
C LYS A 487 11.56 10.08 10.44
N ASN A 488 10.60 10.69 9.78
CA ASN A 488 9.52 11.42 10.45
C ASN A 488 8.16 11.09 9.84
N PHE A 489 7.14 11.15 10.68
CA PHE A 489 5.75 11.02 10.30
C PHE A 489 5.05 12.37 10.36
N CYS A 490 4.06 12.57 9.48
CA CYS A 490 3.18 13.74 9.52
C CYS A 490 1.71 13.31 9.48
N ILE A 491 0.83 14.21 9.94
CA ILE A 491 -0.62 14.07 9.74
C ILE A 491 -0.95 14.70 8.38
N ASP A 492 -1.69 13.96 7.57
CA ASP A 492 -2.30 14.44 6.32
C ASP A 492 -3.82 14.18 6.34
N PHE A 493 -4.53 14.66 5.32
CA PHE A 493 -5.99 14.66 5.26
C PHE A 493 -6.51 14.16 3.90
N ILE A 494 -7.65 13.48 3.94
CA ILE A 494 -8.37 13.06 2.74
C ILE A 494 -8.93 14.31 2.05
N ARG A 495 -8.50 14.57 0.82
CA ARG A 495 -8.80 15.79 0.06
C ARG A 495 -9.12 15.49 -1.39
N ASN A 496 -9.72 16.47 -2.08
CA ASN A 496 -10.03 16.41 -3.50
C ASN A 496 -10.83 15.16 -3.90
N ILE A 497 -11.83 14.79 -3.09
CA ILE A 497 -12.63 13.58 -3.27
C ILE A 497 -13.42 13.67 -4.58
N PRO A 498 -13.13 12.83 -5.59
CA PRO A 498 -13.83 12.88 -6.87
C PRO A 498 -15.29 12.44 -6.74
N GLU A 499 -16.20 13.08 -7.49
CA GLU A 499 -17.62 12.69 -7.48
C GLU A 499 -17.86 11.28 -8.03
N ASP A 500 -16.95 10.80 -8.88
CA ASP A 500 -16.93 9.44 -9.42
C ASP A 500 -16.21 8.42 -8.51
N SER A 501 -15.89 8.81 -7.28
CA SER A 501 -15.30 7.91 -6.28
C SER A 501 -16.38 7.21 -5.45
N PHE A 502 -16.05 6.01 -4.95
CA PHE A 502 -16.90 5.34 -3.97
C PHE A 502 -17.08 6.18 -2.70
N GLU A 503 -16.01 6.82 -2.22
CA GLU A 503 -16.02 7.60 -0.99
C GLU A 503 -16.99 8.79 -1.06
N TYR A 504 -17.04 9.49 -2.20
CA TYR A 504 -18.00 10.58 -2.41
C TYR A 504 -19.45 10.07 -2.40
N GLN A 505 -19.72 9.01 -3.17
CA GLN A 505 -21.05 8.41 -3.27
C GLN A 505 -21.51 7.80 -1.92
N ALA A 506 -20.58 7.26 -1.14
CA ALA A 506 -20.86 6.73 0.19
C ALA A 506 -21.13 7.84 1.21
N ALA A 507 -20.39 8.95 1.16
CA ALA A 507 -20.59 10.09 2.03
C ALA A 507 -21.95 10.79 1.80
N SER A 508 -22.46 10.80 0.57
CA SER A 508 -23.77 11.40 0.23
C SER A 508 -24.97 10.64 0.82
N LEU A 509 -24.78 9.40 1.28
CA LEU A 509 -25.80 8.63 1.99
C LEU A 509 -25.99 9.08 3.45
N HIS A 510 -25.11 9.96 3.95
CA HIS A 510 -25.16 10.51 5.31
C HIS A 510 -25.22 9.44 6.42
N LYS A 511 -24.54 8.30 6.21
CA LYS A 511 -24.41 7.21 7.20
C LYS A 511 -23.00 7.23 7.81
N LYS A 512 -22.93 7.06 9.13
CA LYS A 512 -21.65 7.08 9.87
C LYS A 512 -20.76 5.88 9.59
N LEU A 513 -21.35 4.69 9.52
CA LEU A 513 -20.64 3.43 9.38
C LEU A 513 -21.55 2.40 8.74
N PHE A 514 -21.10 1.78 7.66
CA PHE A 514 -21.83 0.69 7.02
C PHE A 514 -20.94 -0.21 6.17
N LEU A 515 -21.48 -1.38 5.85
CA LEU A 515 -20.96 -2.27 4.83
C LEU A 515 -21.82 -2.18 3.57
N TYR A 516 -21.18 -2.13 2.41
CA TYR A 516 -21.83 -2.24 1.11
C TYR A 516 -21.31 -3.48 0.35
N PRO A 517 -22.17 -4.45 0.02
CA PRO A 517 -21.79 -5.59 -0.81
C PRO A 517 -21.56 -5.17 -2.26
N MET A 518 -20.42 -5.55 -2.85
CA MET A 518 -20.04 -5.05 -4.19
C MET A 518 -20.86 -5.68 -5.32
N ASP A 519 -21.52 -6.81 -5.09
CA ASP A 519 -22.49 -7.41 -6.02
C ASP A 519 -23.79 -6.60 -6.14
N LYS A 520 -24.01 -5.63 -5.24
CA LYS A 520 -25.17 -4.72 -5.23
C LYS A 520 -24.90 -3.35 -5.87
N LEU A 521 -23.74 -3.16 -6.49
CA LEU A 521 -23.43 -1.92 -7.20
C LEU A 521 -24.39 -1.75 -8.39
N CYS A 522 -25.12 -0.63 -8.47
CA CYS A 522 -26.25 -0.50 -9.41
C CYS A 522 -25.82 -0.14 -10.85
N ASN A 523 -24.63 0.45 -11.03
CA ASN A 523 -24.10 0.87 -12.32
C ASN A 523 -22.57 1.06 -12.24
N ASN A 524 -21.93 1.39 -13.38
CA ASN A 524 -20.49 1.63 -13.48
C ASN A 524 -20.10 3.12 -13.33
N SER A 525 -20.88 3.93 -12.59
CA SER A 525 -20.57 5.35 -12.42
C SER A 525 -19.41 5.60 -11.47
N ILE A 526 -19.15 4.68 -10.52
CA ILE A 526 -17.93 4.69 -9.71
C ILE A 526 -16.74 4.23 -10.55
N LYS A 527 -15.78 5.12 -10.73
CA LYS A 527 -14.56 4.90 -11.51
C LYS A 527 -13.30 4.95 -10.66
N THR A 528 -13.36 5.59 -9.49
CA THR A 528 -12.20 5.77 -8.62
C THR A 528 -12.47 5.30 -7.20
N SER A 529 -11.42 4.97 -6.45
CA SER A 529 -11.49 4.76 -5.01
C SER A 529 -10.24 5.27 -4.33
N LEU A 530 -10.36 5.50 -3.02
CA LEU A 530 -9.26 5.97 -2.18
C LEU A 530 -8.23 4.87 -1.92
N HIS A 531 -6.95 5.18 -2.17
CA HIS A 531 -5.80 4.32 -1.86
C HIS A 531 -4.65 5.19 -1.35
N ILE A 532 -4.27 5.01 -0.08
CA ILE A 532 -3.24 5.81 0.58
C ILE A 532 -2.06 4.90 0.93
N TYR A 533 -1.16 4.74 -0.05
CA TYR A 533 0.09 4.01 0.14
C TYR A 533 1.07 4.81 1.01
N ARG A 534 2.15 4.17 1.45
CA ARG A 534 3.28 4.89 2.05
C ARG A 534 3.89 5.92 1.08
N ASN A 535 4.49 6.98 1.62
CA ASN A 535 5.03 8.10 0.83
C ASN A 535 4.01 8.69 -0.16
N SER A 536 2.76 8.91 0.26
CA SER A 536 1.70 9.51 -0.57
C SER A 536 1.51 11.01 -0.33
N LEU A 537 2.39 11.64 0.43
CA LEU A 537 2.27 13.05 0.80
C LEU A 537 2.20 13.89 -0.45
N GLY A 538 1.11 14.66 -0.57
CA GLY A 538 0.88 15.52 -1.72
C GLY A 538 0.42 14.84 -3.02
N LYS A 539 0.41 13.49 -3.10
CA LYS A 539 0.04 12.72 -4.29
C LYS A 539 -1.48 12.63 -4.47
N ASP A 540 -1.90 12.22 -5.67
CA ASP A 540 -3.30 11.85 -5.92
C ASP A 540 -3.64 10.54 -5.20
N LEU A 541 -4.57 10.63 -4.24
CA LEU A 541 -4.98 9.50 -3.39
C LEU A 541 -6.06 8.63 -4.06
N PHE A 542 -6.70 9.10 -5.13
CA PHE A 542 -7.78 8.37 -5.80
C PHE A 542 -7.27 7.66 -7.04
N LYS A 543 -7.46 6.35 -7.11
CA LYS A 543 -6.97 5.52 -8.22
C LYS A 543 -8.15 4.96 -9.00
N PHE A 544 -8.00 4.88 -10.32
CA PHE A 544 -8.97 4.23 -11.19
C PHE A 544 -9.10 2.76 -10.81
N THR A 545 -10.32 2.27 -10.70
CA THR A 545 -10.61 0.99 -10.07
C THR A 545 -11.93 0.41 -10.56
N ASN A 546 -12.02 -0.91 -10.56
CA ASN A 546 -13.26 -1.67 -10.65
C ASN A 546 -13.45 -2.41 -9.33
N LEU A 547 -14.19 -1.78 -8.42
CA LEU A 547 -14.37 -2.28 -7.05
C LEU A 547 -14.99 -3.69 -6.99
N PRO A 548 -16.03 -4.04 -7.77
CA PRO A 548 -16.59 -5.39 -7.77
C PRO A 548 -15.61 -6.49 -8.19
N LYS A 549 -14.59 -6.16 -8.99
CA LYS A 549 -13.54 -7.13 -9.33
C LYS A 549 -12.45 -7.24 -8.28
N ARG A 550 -12.30 -6.24 -7.40
CA ARG A 550 -11.22 -6.16 -6.41
C ARG A 550 -11.65 -6.66 -5.05
N TYR A 551 -12.88 -6.37 -4.63
CA TYR A 551 -13.39 -6.66 -3.29
C TYR A 551 -14.81 -7.22 -3.37
N ASP A 552 -15.18 -8.03 -2.38
CA ASP A 552 -16.55 -8.53 -2.22
C ASP A 552 -17.42 -7.52 -1.47
N SER A 553 -16.81 -6.74 -0.58
CA SER A 553 -17.50 -5.68 0.16
C SER A 553 -16.57 -4.54 0.52
N ILE A 554 -17.17 -3.38 0.76
CA ILE A 554 -16.48 -2.22 1.32
C ILE A 554 -17.16 -1.86 2.64
N ILE A 555 -16.36 -1.59 3.65
CA ILE A 555 -16.80 -0.96 4.88
C ILE A 555 -16.40 0.50 4.82
N PHE A 556 -17.38 1.37 4.93
CA PHE A 556 -17.22 2.81 4.89
C PHE A 556 -17.44 3.41 6.27
N VAL A 557 -16.54 4.28 6.69
CA VAL A 557 -16.74 5.20 7.84
C VAL A 557 -16.77 6.64 7.34
N ASP A 558 -17.59 7.49 7.96
CA ASP A 558 -17.73 8.90 7.57
C ASP A 558 -16.42 9.69 7.68
N SER A 559 -15.65 9.47 8.75
CA SER A 559 -14.42 10.19 9.04
C SER A 559 -13.36 9.29 9.69
N SER A 560 -12.14 9.38 9.16
CA SER A 560 -10.93 8.81 9.75
C SER A 560 -10.28 9.78 10.73
N ILE A 561 -9.69 9.24 11.80
CA ILE A 561 -8.79 9.96 12.70
C ILE A 561 -7.39 9.35 12.58
N ALA A 562 -6.41 10.22 12.40
CA ALA A 562 -5.00 9.84 12.41
C ALA A 562 -4.60 9.28 13.76
N ILE A 563 -3.70 8.30 13.75
CA ILE A 563 -3.10 7.81 15.01
C ILE A 563 -2.35 8.97 15.67
N PRO A 564 -2.34 9.09 17.02
CA PRO A 564 -1.67 10.21 17.68
C PRO A 564 -0.15 10.19 17.49
N LEU A 565 0.44 11.33 17.06
CA LEU A 565 1.88 11.43 16.77
C LEU A 565 2.80 11.30 18.01
N GLY A 566 2.27 11.54 19.21
CA GLY A 566 3.03 11.88 20.42
C GLY A 566 4.06 10.87 20.95
N PHE A 567 4.13 9.66 20.38
CA PHE A 567 5.10 8.62 20.76
C PHE A 567 6.15 8.31 19.68
N TYR A 568 5.95 8.74 18.43
CA TYR A 568 6.81 8.30 17.31
C TYR A 568 8.15 9.02 17.21
N GLN A 569 8.20 10.29 17.58
CA GLN A 569 9.41 11.10 17.43
C GLN A 569 10.51 10.72 18.42
N GLN A 570 10.24 9.83 19.38
CA GLN A 570 11.20 9.44 20.43
C GLN A 570 11.96 8.15 20.14
N LEU A 571 11.47 7.27 19.24
CA LEU A 571 12.05 5.96 18.97
C LEU A 571 12.51 5.86 17.52
N ASP A 572 13.75 6.27 17.27
CA ASP A 572 14.46 5.99 16.03
C ASP A 572 14.76 4.48 15.94
N ALA A 573 14.23 3.82 14.90
CA ALA A 573 14.43 2.38 14.67
C ALA A 573 15.91 2.00 14.56
N ASP A 574 16.73 2.85 13.95
CA ASP A 574 18.18 2.60 13.83
C ASP A 574 18.84 2.64 15.21
N SER A 575 18.53 3.66 16.02
CA SER A 575 18.98 3.76 17.42
C SER A 575 18.51 2.57 18.27
N HIS A 576 17.25 2.15 18.12
CA HIS A 576 16.69 1.00 18.83
C HIS A 576 17.45 -0.29 18.51
N TYR A 577 17.57 -0.62 17.22
CA TYR A 577 18.25 -1.83 16.79
C TYR A 577 19.75 -1.79 17.12
N PHE A 578 20.38 -0.60 17.07
CA PHE A 578 21.76 -0.42 17.52
C PHE A 578 21.92 -0.75 19.02
N LYS A 579 21.05 -0.21 19.89
CA LYS A 579 21.07 -0.51 21.33
C LYS A 579 20.89 -2.00 21.59
N LYS A 580 19.95 -2.66 20.88
CA LYS A 580 19.72 -4.11 21.01
C LYS A 580 20.91 -4.93 20.53
N ARG A 581 21.53 -4.54 19.43
CA ARG A 581 22.76 -5.17 18.94
C ARG A 581 23.88 -5.10 19.98
N THR A 582 24.06 -3.95 20.61
CA THR A 582 25.04 -3.77 21.70
C THR A 582 24.71 -4.64 22.92
N MET A 583 23.45 -4.70 23.33
CA MET A 583 22.99 -5.59 24.41
C MET A 583 23.37 -7.05 24.14
N TYR A 584 23.02 -7.58 22.96
CA TYR A 584 23.33 -8.96 22.61
C TYR A 584 24.82 -9.22 22.44
N TYR A 585 25.57 -8.26 21.92
CA TYR A 585 27.02 -8.36 21.86
C TYR A 585 27.64 -8.53 23.26
N ASN A 586 27.18 -7.76 24.25
CA ASN A 586 27.64 -7.88 25.63
C ASN A 586 27.22 -9.22 26.26
N LEU A 587 26.01 -9.71 25.95
CA LEU A 587 25.55 -11.02 26.40
C LEU A 587 26.41 -12.17 25.85
N ILE A 588 26.85 -12.08 24.59
CA ILE A 588 27.72 -13.10 23.98
C ILE A 588 29.12 -13.11 24.63
N LYS A 589 29.57 -11.96 25.18
CA LYS A 589 30.91 -11.77 25.78
C LYS A 589 31.04 -12.21 27.23
N LYS A 590 30.01 -11.97 28.04
CA LYS A 590 29.85 -12.69 29.32
C LYS A 590 29.75 -14.18 29.01
#